data_AF-C6WHX0-F1
#
_entry.id   AF-C6WHX0-F1
#
_cell.length_a   1.000
_cell.length_b   1.000
_cell.length_c   1.000
_cell.angle_alpha   90.00
_cell.angle_beta   90.00
_cell.angle_gamma   90.00
#
_symmetry.space_group_name_H-M   'P 1'
#
loop_
_entity.id
_entity.type
_entity.pdbx_description
1 polymer ?
#
loop_
_entity_poly.entity_id
_entity_poly.type
_entity_poly.pdbx_seq_one_letter_code
_entity_poly.pdbx_strand_id
1 'polypeptide(L)'
;MSSDDARNDTGGKPAPNRRVLAIAAVAVVVLAVAGYAVHVLTGPGSSAGECVRITGADGDSLAVTPDDCDADLANFRVGKVVDGADAPCPEEGVYTEARGQGSSTLCLLPNMVEGACYGPDDRGFGGLVKSACAGEATIKVTKVIEGSTDTSGCPDGAGMSYPEPPITFCVVPADL
;
A
#
# COMPACT_ATOMS: atom_id res chain seq x y z
N MET A 1 36.24 -19.57 -47.73
CA MET A 1 36.43 -20.91 -47.14
C MET A 1 37.37 -20.79 -45.97
N SER A 2 36.93 -21.32 -44.81
CA SER A 2 37.67 -21.61 -43.56
C SER A 2 38.30 -20.42 -42.83
N SER A 3 38.27 -20.31 -41.50
CA SER A 3 37.68 -21.11 -40.42
C SER A 3 37.88 -20.30 -39.12
N ASP A 4 36.93 -20.41 -38.18
CA ASP A 4 37.10 -20.50 -36.71
C ASP A 4 38.05 -19.49 -36.02
N ASP A 5 37.59 -18.64 -35.10
CA ASP A 5 37.39 -19.03 -33.70
C ASP A 5 36.40 -18.08 -32.99
N ALA A 6 35.32 -18.66 -32.46
CA ALA A 6 34.45 -18.03 -31.48
C ALA A 6 35.12 -18.10 -30.10
N ARG A 7 35.65 -16.97 -29.59
CA ARG A 7 36.04 -16.84 -28.19
C ARG A 7 34.78 -16.70 -27.32
N ASN A 8 34.43 -17.79 -26.65
CA ASN A 8 33.49 -17.88 -25.56
C ASN A 8 34.12 -17.24 -24.30
N ASP A 9 33.90 -15.95 -24.08
CA ASP A 9 34.26 -15.27 -22.83
C ASP A 9 33.17 -15.52 -21.78
N THR A 10 33.26 -16.64 -21.06
CA THR A 10 32.54 -16.81 -19.79
C THR A 10 33.19 -15.90 -18.75
N GLY A 11 32.67 -14.69 -18.63
CA GLY A 11 33.02 -13.74 -17.58
C GLY A 11 32.76 -14.32 -16.18
N GLY A 12 33.81 -14.82 -15.55
CA GLY A 12 33.78 -15.28 -14.15
C GLY A 12 33.49 -14.09 -13.23
N LYS A 13 32.33 -14.11 -12.56
CA LYS A 13 32.04 -13.21 -11.43
C LYS A 13 33.12 -13.43 -10.35
N PRO A 14 33.85 -12.40 -9.91
CA PRO A 14 34.83 -12.55 -8.84
C PRO A 14 34.12 -13.01 -7.56
N ALA A 15 34.63 -14.07 -6.93
CA ALA A 15 34.11 -14.54 -5.66
C ALA A 15 34.24 -13.41 -4.61
N PRO A 16 33.14 -12.96 -3.98
CA PRO A 16 33.21 -11.87 -3.02
C PRO A 16 34.07 -12.30 -1.83
N ASN A 17 34.99 -11.44 -1.43
CA ASN A 17 35.91 -11.73 -0.34
C ASN A 17 35.11 -11.96 0.97
N ARG A 18 35.60 -12.86 1.83
CA ARG A 18 34.90 -13.27 3.06
C ARG A 18 34.61 -12.09 4.01
N ARG A 19 35.35 -10.98 3.86
CA ARG A 19 35.16 -9.73 4.61
C ARG A 19 33.96 -8.92 4.10
N VAL A 20 33.78 -8.79 2.79
CA VAL A 20 32.60 -8.15 2.18
C VAL A 20 31.36 -8.98 2.47
N LEU A 21 31.46 -10.31 2.45
CA LEU A 21 30.34 -11.18 2.83
C LEU A 21 29.95 -10.97 4.31
N ALA A 22 30.94 -10.85 5.20
CA ALA A 22 30.70 -10.59 6.62
C ALA A 22 30.10 -9.19 6.87
N ILE A 23 30.59 -8.16 6.18
CA ILE A 23 30.05 -6.80 6.30
C ILE A 23 28.61 -6.73 5.79
N ALA A 24 28.33 -7.37 4.64
CA ALA A 24 26.97 -7.46 4.10
C ALA A 24 26.03 -8.20 5.06
N ALA A 25 26.47 -9.31 5.65
CA ALA A 25 25.67 -10.05 6.63
C ALA A 25 25.38 -9.22 7.89
N VAL A 26 26.38 -8.49 8.41
CA VAL A 26 26.18 -7.60 9.55
C VAL A 26 25.22 -6.46 9.21
N ALA A 27 25.34 -5.86 8.03
CA ALA A 27 24.42 -4.81 7.59
C ALA A 27 22.97 -5.33 7.50
N VAL A 28 22.75 -6.53 6.95
CA VAL A 28 21.42 -7.16 6.90
C VAL A 28 20.88 -7.44 8.30
N VAL A 29 21.71 -7.94 9.22
CA VAL A 29 21.29 -8.18 10.62
C VAL A 29 20.94 -6.87 11.32
N VAL A 30 21.72 -5.81 11.14
CA VAL A 30 21.43 -4.50 11.73
C VAL A 30 20.12 -3.93 11.18
N LEU A 31 19.88 -4.03 9.88
CA LEU A 31 18.61 -3.60 9.26
C LEU A 31 17.43 -4.43 9.76
N ALA A 32 17.59 -5.75 9.91
CA ALA A 32 16.55 -6.63 10.44
C ALA A 32 16.24 -6.32 11.91
N VAL A 33 17.25 -6.08 12.74
CA VAL A 33 17.08 -5.71 14.16
C VAL A 33 16.45 -4.33 14.29
N ALA A 34 16.85 -3.35 13.46
CA ALA A 34 16.23 -2.03 13.44
C ALA A 34 14.76 -2.10 13.00
N GLY A 35 14.46 -2.86 11.93
CA GLY A 35 13.08 -3.09 11.48
C GLY A 35 12.23 -3.79 12.53
N TYR A 36 12.77 -4.80 13.21
CA TYR A 36 12.09 -5.48 14.31
C TYR A 36 11.87 -4.59 15.53
N ALA A 37 12.85 -3.76 15.90
CA ALA A 37 12.72 -2.82 17.01
C ALA A 37 11.66 -1.75 16.73
N VAL A 38 11.62 -1.19 15.51
CA VAL A 38 10.55 -0.29 15.09
C VAL A 38 9.21 -1.00 15.16
N HIS A 39 9.09 -2.21 14.61
CA HIS A 39 7.87 -3.01 14.64
C HIS A 39 7.37 -3.29 16.06
N VAL A 40 8.25 -3.58 17.01
CA VAL A 40 7.86 -3.84 18.42
C VAL A 40 7.46 -2.55 19.14
N LEU A 41 8.08 -1.41 18.81
CA LEU A 41 7.81 -0.14 19.46
C LEU A 41 6.57 0.57 18.92
N THR A 42 6.29 0.45 17.62
CA THR A 42 5.11 1.06 16.99
C THR A 42 3.95 0.09 16.87
N GLY A 43 4.19 -1.21 17.09
CA GLY A 43 3.30 -2.33 16.81
C GLY A 43 2.83 -2.41 15.35
N PRO A 44 2.19 -3.52 14.96
CA PRO A 44 1.73 -3.71 13.59
C PRO A 44 0.56 -2.77 13.23
N GLY A 45 0.72 -1.90 12.22
CA GLY A 45 -0.42 -1.39 11.43
C GLY A 45 -0.98 -0.05 11.88
N SER A 46 -0.15 0.78 12.50
CA SER A 46 -0.60 2.00 13.17
C SER A 46 0.24 3.23 12.89
N SER A 47 1.02 3.21 11.80
CA SER A 47 1.82 4.36 11.39
C SER A 47 1.35 4.93 10.05
N ALA A 48 1.34 6.26 9.93
CA ALA A 48 1.02 6.91 8.66
C ALA A 48 1.97 6.43 7.56
N GLY A 49 1.39 6.02 6.43
CA GLY A 49 2.07 5.50 5.27
C GLY A 49 2.20 3.98 5.20
N GLU A 50 1.83 3.25 6.26
CA GLU A 50 1.84 1.79 6.30
C GLU A 50 0.66 1.19 5.54
N CYS A 51 0.90 0.12 4.79
CA CYS A 51 -0.18 -0.62 4.13
C CYS A 51 -0.74 -1.68 5.08
N VAL A 52 -2.05 -1.78 5.07
CA VAL A 52 -2.78 -2.68 5.95
C VAL A 52 -3.87 -3.39 5.16
N ARG A 53 -4.24 -4.57 5.66
CA ARG A 53 -5.45 -5.28 5.25
C ARG A 53 -6.42 -5.32 6.40
N ILE A 54 -7.71 -5.28 6.07
CA ILE A 54 -8.75 -5.61 7.03
C ILE A 54 -8.79 -7.12 7.22
N THR A 55 -8.76 -7.57 8.47
CA THR A 55 -8.81 -8.98 8.86
C THR A 55 -10.09 -9.38 9.56
N GLY A 56 -10.89 -8.41 10.00
CA GLY A 56 -12.15 -8.65 10.69
C GLY A 56 -12.80 -7.38 11.22
N ALA A 57 -13.80 -7.57 12.07
CA ALA A 57 -14.35 -6.54 12.94
C ALA A 57 -13.95 -6.82 14.40
N ASP A 58 -13.71 -5.77 15.16
CA ASP A 58 -13.49 -5.78 16.61
C ASP A 58 -14.48 -4.83 17.26
N GLY A 59 -15.59 -5.39 17.77
CA GLY A 59 -16.74 -4.61 18.23
C GLY A 59 -17.37 -3.82 17.07
N ASP A 60 -17.46 -2.50 17.25
CA ASP A 60 -18.01 -1.57 16.26
C ASP A 60 -16.95 -1.04 15.28
N SER A 61 -15.70 -1.52 15.36
CA SER A 61 -14.59 -1.05 14.53
C SER A 61 -13.96 -2.17 13.68
N LEU A 62 -13.14 -1.79 12.71
CA LEU A 62 -12.41 -2.71 11.84
C LEU A 62 -11.08 -3.11 12.47
N ALA A 63 -10.77 -4.41 12.40
CA ALA A 63 -9.46 -4.94 12.76
C ALA A 63 -8.54 -4.92 11.54
N VAL A 64 -7.35 -4.34 11.71
CA VAL A 64 -6.35 -4.23 10.64
C VAL A 64 -5.06 -4.96 11.00
N THR A 65 -4.31 -5.35 9.98
CA THR A 65 -2.96 -5.91 10.14
C THR A 65 -2.08 -5.38 9.02
N PRO A 66 -0.80 -5.04 9.29
CA PRO A 66 0.16 -4.72 8.25
C PRO A 66 0.24 -5.80 7.22
N ASP A 67 0.42 -5.36 5.99
CA ASP A 67 0.74 -6.25 4.89
C ASP A 67 1.65 -5.51 3.91
N ASP A 68 2.23 -6.26 2.97
CA ASP A 68 3.00 -5.65 1.90
C ASP A 68 2.07 -4.78 1.03
N CYS A 69 2.46 -3.54 0.71
CA CYS A 69 1.67 -2.65 -0.15
C CYS A 69 1.39 -3.26 -1.53
N ASP A 70 2.20 -4.21 -1.99
CA ASP A 70 2.00 -4.90 -3.25
C ASP A 70 1.14 -6.17 -3.11
N ALA A 71 0.78 -6.58 -1.88
CA ALA A 71 -0.09 -7.73 -1.66
C ALA A 71 -1.52 -7.42 -2.11
N ASP A 72 -2.16 -8.38 -2.80
CA ASP A 72 -3.50 -8.19 -3.35
C ASP A 72 -4.56 -7.86 -2.27
N LEU A 73 -4.32 -8.28 -1.02
CA LEU A 73 -5.20 -8.03 0.12
C LEU A 73 -4.86 -6.76 0.91
N ALA A 74 -3.73 -6.10 0.65
CA ALA A 74 -3.33 -4.84 1.30
C ALA A 74 -4.07 -3.67 0.67
N ASN A 75 -5.38 -3.64 0.84
CA ASN A 75 -6.28 -2.73 0.13
C ASN A 75 -6.33 -1.32 0.73
N PHE A 76 -5.66 -1.09 1.85
CA PHE A 76 -5.63 0.21 2.53
C PHE A 76 -4.22 0.65 2.88
N ARG A 77 -4.06 1.97 2.97
CA ARG A 77 -2.90 2.64 3.53
C ARG A 77 -3.36 3.53 4.67
N VAL A 78 -2.62 3.54 5.78
CA VAL A 78 -2.88 4.46 6.89
C VAL A 78 -2.51 5.87 6.43
N GLY A 79 -3.48 6.76 6.31
CA GLY A 79 -3.24 8.15 5.91
C GLY A 79 -2.87 9.02 7.10
N LYS A 80 -3.65 8.88 8.18
CA LYS A 80 -3.49 9.61 9.42
C LYS A 80 -3.80 8.71 10.61
N VAL A 81 -3.14 8.99 11.73
CA VAL A 81 -3.44 8.42 13.03
C VAL A 81 -3.94 9.55 13.91
N VAL A 82 -5.11 9.38 14.50
CA VAL A 82 -5.74 10.38 15.37
C VAL A 82 -5.81 9.81 16.78
N ASP A 83 -5.44 10.62 17.76
CA ASP A 83 -5.57 10.25 19.17
C ASP A 83 -7.02 10.37 19.62
N GLY A 84 -7.54 9.32 20.25
CA GLY A 84 -8.92 9.15 20.67
C GLY A 84 -9.59 7.99 19.92
N ALA A 85 -10.20 7.05 20.64
CA ALA A 85 -10.83 5.85 20.05
C ALA A 85 -12.03 6.17 19.14
N ASP A 86 -12.58 7.38 19.29
CA ASP A 86 -13.74 7.89 18.56
C ASP A 86 -13.41 9.26 17.91
N ALA A 87 -12.14 9.59 17.80
CA ALA A 87 -11.73 10.83 17.15
C ALA A 87 -11.95 10.68 15.64
N PRO A 88 -12.73 11.59 15.01
CA PRO A 88 -13.10 11.45 13.61
C PRO A 88 -11.90 11.71 12.71
N CYS A 89 -11.89 11.04 11.56
CA CYS A 89 -10.99 11.37 10.47
C CYS A 89 -11.34 12.73 9.84
N PRO A 90 -10.42 13.34 9.05
CA PRO A 90 -10.74 14.57 8.31
C PRO A 90 -12.04 14.40 7.52
N GLU A 91 -12.95 15.37 7.64
CA GLU A 91 -14.25 15.34 6.96
C GLU A 91 -14.07 15.47 5.44
N GLU A 92 -12.98 16.09 5.01
CA GLU A 92 -12.58 16.15 3.63
C GLU A 92 -11.96 14.80 3.23
N GLY A 93 -12.70 13.99 2.48
CA GLY A 93 -12.26 12.67 2.01
C GLY A 93 -13.13 11.54 2.54
N VAL A 94 -12.99 10.36 1.95
CA VAL A 94 -13.81 9.18 2.29
C VAL A 94 -12.93 8.13 2.96
N TYR A 95 -12.43 8.48 4.16
CA TYR A 95 -11.58 7.60 4.94
C TYR A 95 -12.39 6.43 5.50
N THR A 96 -11.79 5.24 5.49
CA THR A 96 -12.28 4.10 6.27
C THR A 96 -11.66 4.18 7.66
N GLU A 97 -12.50 4.20 8.69
CA GLU A 97 -12.03 4.29 10.08
C GLU A 97 -11.77 2.88 10.63
N ALA A 98 -10.61 2.70 11.26
CA ALA A 98 -10.26 1.45 11.93
C ALA A 98 -9.62 1.75 13.29
N ARG A 99 -9.71 0.78 14.19
CA ARG A 99 -9.11 0.91 15.52
C ARG A 99 -7.60 0.76 15.41
N GLY A 100 -6.88 1.77 15.90
CA GLY A 100 -5.44 1.73 16.06
C GLY A 100 -5.03 1.15 17.41
N GLN A 101 -3.73 1.18 17.69
CA GLN A 101 -3.24 0.76 19.01
C GLN A 101 -3.64 1.73 20.11
N GLY A 102 -3.88 1.20 21.30
CA GLY A 102 -4.32 1.98 22.46
C GLY A 102 -5.71 2.57 22.23
N SER A 103 -5.80 3.90 22.30
CA SER A 103 -7.01 4.67 22.07
C SER A 103 -6.86 5.55 20.83
N SER A 104 -6.32 5.03 19.73
CA SER A 104 -6.20 5.78 18.46
C SER A 104 -7.17 5.29 17.40
N THR A 105 -7.51 6.19 16.48
CA THR A 105 -8.26 5.91 15.25
C THR A 105 -7.32 6.02 14.05
N LEU A 106 -7.40 5.06 13.15
CA LEU A 106 -6.68 5.04 11.88
C LEU A 106 -7.59 5.53 10.76
N CYS A 107 -7.13 6.54 10.04
CA CYS A 107 -7.80 7.07 8.86
C CYS A 107 -7.21 6.40 7.63
N LEU A 108 -7.90 5.37 7.14
CA LEU A 108 -7.43 4.55 6.03
C LEU A 108 -7.90 5.15 4.72
N LEU A 109 -6.98 5.27 3.77
CA LEU A 109 -7.30 5.53 2.36
C LEU A 109 -7.03 4.26 1.54
N PRO A 110 -7.67 4.10 0.37
CA PRO A 110 -7.41 2.97 -0.51
C PRO A 110 -5.94 2.93 -0.95
N ASN A 111 -5.37 1.72 -0.99
CA ASN A 111 -4.06 1.47 -1.58
C ASN A 111 -4.22 1.17 -3.09
N MET A 112 -4.63 2.20 -3.82
CA MET A 112 -4.96 2.11 -5.24
C MET A 112 -3.75 2.37 -6.13
N VAL A 113 -3.56 1.55 -7.15
CA VAL A 113 -2.44 1.63 -8.11
C VAL A 113 -2.98 1.97 -9.49
N GLU A 114 -2.29 2.86 -10.19
CA GLU A 114 -2.63 3.24 -11.57
C GLU A 114 -2.70 2.01 -12.49
N GLY A 115 -3.75 1.97 -13.32
CA GLY A 115 -4.01 0.89 -14.27
C GLY A 115 -4.71 -0.34 -13.69
N ALA A 116 -4.78 -0.48 -12.36
CA ALA A 116 -5.44 -1.60 -11.70
C ALA A 116 -6.96 -1.34 -11.54
N CYS A 117 -7.69 -2.45 -11.38
CA CYS A 117 -9.13 -2.44 -11.16
C CYS A 117 -9.46 -2.89 -9.75
N TYR A 118 -10.53 -2.31 -9.21
CA TYR A 118 -10.95 -2.54 -7.85
C TYR A 118 -12.47 -2.71 -7.81
N GLY A 119 -12.91 -3.79 -7.18
CA GLY A 119 -14.32 -4.12 -6.97
C GLY A 119 -14.68 -4.19 -5.50
N PRO A 120 -15.96 -4.36 -5.17
CA PRO A 120 -16.43 -4.51 -3.79
C PRO A 120 -15.70 -5.65 -3.07
N ASP A 121 -15.40 -5.45 -1.79
CA ASP A 121 -14.90 -6.53 -0.94
C ASP A 121 -16.02 -7.51 -0.54
N ASP A 122 -16.05 -8.68 -1.17
CA ASP A 122 -17.03 -9.74 -0.91
C ASP A 122 -16.96 -10.33 0.51
N ARG A 123 -15.91 -10.01 1.28
CA ARG A 123 -15.78 -10.43 2.69
C ARG A 123 -16.71 -9.66 3.63
N GLY A 124 -17.36 -8.59 3.15
CA GLY A 124 -18.35 -7.84 3.91
C GLY A 124 -17.76 -6.80 4.87
N PHE A 125 -16.47 -6.50 4.77
CA PHE A 125 -15.80 -5.47 5.57
C PHE A 125 -15.84 -4.07 4.93
N GLY A 126 -16.52 -3.94 3.79
CA GLY A 126 -16.56 -2.71 3.01
C GLY A 126 -15.26 -2.40 2.28
N GLY A 127 -15.26 -1.30 1.54
CA GLY A 127 -14.12 -0.88 0.73
C GLY A 127 -14.00 -1.62 -0.61
N LEU A 128 -12.86 -1.40 -1.25
CA LEU A 128 -12.55 -1.91 -2.58
C LEU A 128 -11.29 -2.76 -2.54
N VAL A 129 -11.30 -3.91 -3.20
CA VAL A 129 -10.15 -4.82 -3.32
C VAL A 129 -9.76 -4.97 -4.77
N LYS A 130 -8.47 -5.21 -5.01
CA LYS A 130 -7.95 -5.41 -6.35
C LYS A 130 -8.64 -6.61 -7.01
N SER A 131 -9.12 -6.42 -8.23
CA SER A 131 -9.94 -7.41 -8.94
C SER A 131 -9.63 -7.41 -10.44
N ALA A 132 -10.25 -8.33 -11.17
CA ALA A 132 -10.27 -8.25 -12.63
C ALA A 132 -11.09 -7.01 -13.05
N CYS A 133 -10.70 -6.38 -14.17
CA CYS A 133 -11.43 -5.27 -14.78
C CYS A 133 -12.72 -5.76 -15.46
N ALA A 134 -13.66 -6.26 -14.67
CA ALA A 134 -14.95 -6.77 -15.13
C ALA A 134 -15.99 -6.60 -14.01
N GLY A 135 -17.25 -6.45 -14.42
CA GLY A 135 -18.39 -6.30 -13.50
C GLY A 135 -18.80 -4.84 -13.28
N GLU A 136 -20.10 -4.64 -13.08
CA GLU A 136 -20.76 -3.32 -13.05
C GLU A 136 -20.33 -2.42 -11.88
N ALA A 137 -19.80 -3.00 -10.80
CA ALA A 137 -19.35 -2.26 -9.61
C ALA A 137 -17.82 -2.08 -9.56
N THR A 138 -17.10 -2.47 -10.61
CA THR A 138 -15.64 -2.39 -10.66
C THR A 138 -15.20 -1.06 -11.25
N ILE A 139 -14.26 -0.40 -10.59
CA ILE A 139 -13.62 0.82 -11.09
C ILE A 139 -12.18 0.55 -11.51
N LYS A 140 -11.71 1.26 -12.52
CA LYS A 140 -10.31 1.29 -12.93
C LYS A 140 -9.67 2.60 -12.51
N VAL A 141 -8.50 2.52 -11.88
CA VAL A 141 -7.69 3.69 -11.54
C VAL A 141 -6.96 4.12 -12.81
N THR A 142 -7.28 5.29 -13.35
CA THR A 142 -6.66 5.82 -14.57
C THR A 142 -5.45 6.67 -14.28
N LYS A 143 -5.39 7.28 -13.09
CA LYS A 143 -4.28 8.12 -12.66
C LYS A 143 -4.21 8.22 -11.15
N VAL A 144 -3.01 8.24 -10.61
CA VAL A 144 -2.75 8.63 -9.21
C VAL A 144 -2.01 9.96 -9.19
N ILE A 145 -2.56 10.96 -8.51
CA ILE A 145 -1.98 12.30 -8.39
C ILE A 145 -1.56 12.50 -6.93
N GLU A 146 -0.30 12.22 -6.63
CA GLU A 146 0.27 12.51 -5.32
C GLU A 146 0.42 14.02 -5.09
N GLY A 147 0.25 14.46 -3.85
CA GLY A 147 0.41 15.87 -3.47
C GLY A 147 -0.76 16.78 -3.86
N SER A 148 -1.88 16.23 -4.30
CA SER A 148 -3.05 17.00 -4.74
C SER A 148 -4.34 16.45 -4.16
N THR A 149 -5.30 17.34 -3.90
CA THR A 149 -6.71 17.01 -3.65
C THR A 149 -7.61 17.48 -4.79
N ASP A 150 -7.04 18.01 -5.87
CA ASP A 150 -7.76 18.54 -7.00
C ASP A 150 -8.23 17.41 -7.93
N THR A 151 -9.55 17.23 -8.04
CA THR A 151 -10.17 16.24 -8.93
C THR A 151 -10.39 16.76 -10.35
N SER A 152 -10.16 18.06 -10.62
CA SER A 152 -10.26 18.61 -11.98
C SER A 152 -9.22 18.04 -12.95
N GLY A 153 -8.14 17.47 -12.42
CA GLY A 153 -7.14 16.71 -13.18
C GLY A 153 -7.60 15.31 -13.63
N CYS A 154 -8.77 14.85 -13.19
CA CYS A 154 -9.33 13.55 -13.56
C CYS A 154 -10.24 13.66 -14.80
N PRO A 155 -10.26 12.63 -15.68
CA PRO A 155 -11.25 12.53 -16.75
C PRO A 155 -12.66 12.69 -16.18
N ASP A 156 -13.47 13.55 -16.80
CA ASP A 156 -14.85 13.86 -16.40
C ASP A 156 -15.01 14.34 -14.92
N GLY A 157 -13.92 14.74 -14.27
CA GLY A 157 -13.92 15.11 -12.84
C GLY A 157 -14.14 13.94 -11.88
N ALA A 158 -14.10 12.70 -12.37
CA ALA A 158 -14.32 11.51 -11.57
C ALA A 158 -13.05 11.12 -10.81
N GLY A 159 -12.96 11.52 -9.54
CA GLY A 159 -11.85 11.18 -8.68
C GLY A 159 -12.19 11.16 -7.19
N MET A 160 -11.43 10.39 -6.42
CA MET A 160 -11.45 10.35 -4.97
C MET A 160 -10.23 11.07 -4.43
N SER A 161 -10.44 12.14 -3.68
CA SER A 161 -9.37 12.95 -3.08
C SER A 161 -9.29 12.74 -1.57
N TYR A 162 -8.07 12.71 -1.05
CA TYR A 162 -7.75 12.62 0.37
C TYR A 162 -6.78 13.75 0.71
N PRO A 163 -7.01 14.58 1.74
CA PRO A 163 -6.14 15.70 2.12
C PRO A 163 -4.92 15.28 2.92
N GLU A 164 -4.99 14.15 3.63
CA GLU A 164 -3.96 13.68 4.54
C GLU A 164 -3.71 12.17 4.38
N PRO A 165 -2.62 11.76 3.69
CA PRO A 165 -1.77 12.60 2.84
C PRO A 165 -2.54 13.13 1.62
N PRO A 166 -2.12 14.28 1.04
CA PRO A 166 -2.75 14.81 -0.16
C PRO A 166 -2.54 13.85 -1.33
N ILE A 167 -3.62 13.24 -1.82
CA ILE A 167 -3.62 12.33 -2.97
C ILE A 167 -5.00 12.32 -3.65
N THR A 168 -5.00 12.25 -4.98
CA THR A 168 -6.21 12.06 -5.80
C THR A 168 -6.10 10.80 -6.64
N PHE A 169 -7.09 9.92 -6.54
CA PHE A 169 -7.27 8.76 -7.42
C PHE A 169 -8.31 9.09 -8.49
N CYS A 170 -7.88 9.18 -9.74
CA CYS A 170 -8.80 9.32 -10.86
C CYS A 170 -9.33 7.95 -11.28
N VAL A 171 -10.65 7.82 -11.41
CA VAL A 171 -11.30 6.53 -11.61
C VAL A 171 -12.35 6.59 -12.71
N VAL A 172 -12.54 5.46 -13.39
CA VAL A 172 -13.58 5.26 -14.40
C VAL A 172 -14.23 3.89 -14.18
N PRO A 173 -15.48 3.67 -14.65
CA PRO A 173 -16.04 2.33 -14.71
C PRO A 173 -15.12 1.38 -15.52
N ALA A 174 -14.91 0.16 -15.02
CA ALA A 174 -13.96 -0.77 -15.62
C ALA A 174 -14.48 -1.48 -16.90
N ASP A 175 -15.78 -1.38 -17.18
CA ASP A 175 -16.49 -2.01 -18.28
C ASP A 175 -16.66 -1.13 -19.53
N LEU A 176 -15.97 0.02 -19.57
CA LEU A 176 -15.96 0.95 -20.71
C LEU A 176 -15.11 0.46 -21.89
#